data_AF-A0A5M6D1X9-F1
#
_entry.id   AF-A0A5M6D1X9-F1
#
_cell.length_a   1.000
_cell.length_b   1.000
_cell.length_c   1.000
_cell.angle_alpha   90.00
_cell.angle_beta   90.00
_cell.angle_gamma   90.00
#
_symmetry.space_group_name_H-M   'P 1'
#
loop_
_entity.id
_entity.type
_entity.pdbx_description
1 polymer ?
#
loop_
_entity_poly.entity_id
_entity_poly.type
_entity_poly.pdbx_seq_one_letter_code
_entity_poly.pdbx_strand_id
1 'polypeptide(L)'
;MFKLQLPFPPSVNTYWRHVGNRVLVSKKGRQYQATVSSLLDRKNTKTLDGELIVDIRLVPPDRRRRDVDNSLKALLDAMQFGGAYHDDAQIVRLTVEKHQPDPDDPRAEVVVQHVPAPIGEAGYRTCLRCDEAFESDGPGNRICVSCRQINSMFGDLVESERGKKRHNGEIITEREEDLV
;
A
#
# COMPACT_ATOMS: atom_id res chain seq x y z
N MET A 1 0.99 0.40 -4.66
CA MET A 1 0.17 -0.29 -3.63
C MET A 1 0.98 -1.45 -3.09
N PHE A 2 0.98 -1.72 -1.79
CA PHE A 2 1.67 -2.89 -1.26
C PHE A 2 0.82 -3.69 -0.27
N LYS A 3 1.15 -4.97 -0.12
CA LYS A 3 0.50 -5.90 0.81
C LYS A 3 1.52 -6.43 1.81
N LEU A 4 1.19 -6.40 3.08
CA LEU A 4 2.02 -6.88 4.18
C LEU A 4 1.28 -7.97 4.96
N GLN A 5 2.04 -8.96 5.39
CA GLN A 5 1.63 -9.85 6.45
C GLN A 5 2.54 -9.54 7.63
N LEU A 6 1.93 -9.02 8.69
CA LEU A 6 2.61 -8.61 9.91
C LEU A 6 2.22 -9.56 11.03
N PRO A 7 3.10 -9.79 12.02
CA PRO A 7 2.71 -10.53 13.22
C PRO A 7 1.55 -9.83 13.93
N PHE A 8 0.70 -10.59 14.60
CA PHE A 8 -0.42 -10.01 15.34
C PHE A 8 0.08 -8.97 16.38
N PRO A 9 -0.47 -7.75 16.39
CA PRO A 9 0.05 -6.68 17.23
C PRO A 9 -0.16 -6.97 18.73
N PRO A 10 0.78 -6.56 19.59
CA PRO A 10 0.57 -6.59 21.03
C PRO A 10 -0.58 -5.63 21.40
N SER A 11 -1.22 -5.85 22.56
CA SER A 11 -2.22 -4.90 23.04
C SER A 11 -1.60 -3.54 23.36
N VAL A 12 -2.40 -2.48 23.29
CA VAL A 12 -2.07 -1.09 23.69
C VAL A 12 -1.37 -1.06 25.03
N ASN A 13 -1.95 -1.72 26.04
CA ASN A 13 -1.39 -1.74 27.39
C ASN A 13 -0.02 -2.42 27.47
N THR A 14 0.27 -3.31 26.50
CA THR A 14 1.59 -3.93 26.36
C THR A 14 2.54 -3.05 25.54
N TYR A 15 2.02 -2.31 24.56
CA TYR A 15 2.79 -1.51 23.62
C TYR A 15 3.29 -0.21 24.24
N TRP A 16 2.42 0.53 24.93
CA TRP A 16 2.78 1.77 25.62
C TRP A 16 2.98 1.53 27.12
N ARG A 17 3.85 2.34 27.73
CA ARG A 17 4.07 2.35 29.19
C ARG A 17 4.23 3.78 29.69
N HIS A 18 3.83 3.99 30.93
CA HIS A 18 4.09 5.25 31.64
C HIS A 18 5.46 5.19 32.32
N VAL A 19 6.23 6.28 32.19
CA VAL A 19 7.48 6.51 32.92
C VAL A 19 7.41 7.92 33.49
N GLY A 20 7.03 8.03 34.76
CA GLY A 20 6.66 9.31 35.35
C GLY A 20 5.48 9.93 34.61
N ASN A 21 5.66 11.15 34.11
CA ASN A 21 4.65 11.91 33.35
C ASN A 21 4.69 11.65 31.82
N ARG A 22 5.55 10.76 31.33
CA ARG A 22 5.71 10.50 29.89
C ARG A 22 5.12 9.14 29.50
N VAL A 23 4.48 9.08 28.34
CA VAL A 23 4.09 7.84 27.68
C VAL A 23 5.18 7.47 26.68
N LEU A 24 5.73 6.26 26.81
CA LEU A 24 6.81 5.76 25.96
C LEU A 24 6.45 4.39 25.39
N VAL A 25 7.04 4.05 24.25
CA VAL A 25 6.97 2.69 23.71
C VAL A 25 7.71 1.72 24.64
N SER A 26 7.06 0.61 24.97
CA SER A 26 7.59 -0.42 25.84
C SER A 26 8.72 -1.21 25.16
N LYS A 27 9.38 -2.12 25.90
CA LYS A 27 10.34 -3.04 25.30
C LYS A 27 9.68 -3.94 24.24
N LYS A 28 8.46 -4.43 24.51
CA LYS A 28 7.69 -5.25 23.58
C LYS A 28 7.23 -4.45 22.36
N GLY A 29 6.82 -3.20 22.56
CA GLY A 29 6.47 -2.30 21.45
C GLY A 29 7.65 -2.07 20.51
N ARG A 30 8.85 -1.78 21.05
CA ARG A 30 10.06 -1.61 20.24
C ARG A 30 10.49 -2.89 19.51
N GLN A 31 10.30 -4.06 20.13
CA GLN A 31 10.55 -5.35 19.45
C GLN A 31 9.58 -5.56 18.28
N TYR A 32 8.32 -5.18 18.47
CA TYR A 32 7.32 -5.21 17.41
C TYR A 32 7.67 -4.25 16.27
N GLN A 33 7.99 -2.99 16.58
CA GLN A 33 8.47 -1.99 15.62
C GLN A 33 9.67 -2.50 14.80
N ALA A 34 10.68 -3.08 15.46
CA ALA A 34 11.85 -3.63 14.78
C ALA A 34 11.49 -4.80 13.85
N THR A 35 10.53 -5.63 14.23
CA THR A 35 10.05 -6.74 13.41
C THR A 35 9.31 -6.24 12.18
N VAL A 36 8.42 -5.26 12.35
CA VAL A 36 7.68 -4.63 11.25
C VAL A 36 8.63 -3.92 10.29
N SER A 37 9.58 -3.12 10.81
CA SER A 37 10.63 -2.48 10.00
C SER A 37 11.42 -3.50 9.19
N SER A 38 11.88 -4.59 9.81
CA SER A 38 12.62 -5.63 9.08
C SER A 38 11.80 -6.28 7.97
N LEU A 39 10.48 -6.46 8.17
CA LEU A 39 9.60 -7.00 7.14
C LEU A 39 9.41 -6.03 5.97
N LEU A 40 9.27 -4.73 6.26
CA LEU A 40 9.18 -3.67 5.25
C LEU A 40 10.46 -3.57 4.42
N ASP A 41 11.62 -3.60 5.10
CA ASP A 41 12.95 -3.58 4.48
C ASP A 41 13.17 -4.78 3.57
N ARG A 42 12.83 -6.00 4.04
CA ARG A 42 12.95 -7.24 3.26
C ARG A 42 12.08 -7.24 2.00
N LYS A 43 10.93 -6.56 2.05
CA LYS A 43 10.08 -6.38 0.87
C LYS A 43 10.51 -5.24 -0.04
N ASN A 44 11.57 -4.51 0.32
CA ASN A 44 12.02 -3.30 -0.36
C ASN A 44 10.86 -2.30 -0.56
N THR A 45 10.05 -2.15 0.49
CA THR A 45 8.83 -1.33 0.44
C THR A 45 9.24 0.13 0.37
N LYS A 46 8.81 0.83 -0.68
CA LYS A 46 8.98 2.28 -0.76
C LYS A 46 8.00 2.97 0.18
N THR A 47 8.47 3.97 0.91
CA THR A 47 7.61 4.84 1.70
C THR A 47 6.63 5.56 0.79
N LEU A 48 5.35 5.51 1.13
CA LEU A 48 4.30 6.16 0.36
C LEU A 48 4.03 7.59 0.87
N ASP A 49 3.83 8.49 -0.08
CA ASP A 49 3.44 9.88 0.11
C ASP A 49 1.96 10.10 -0.26
N GLY A 50 1.45 11.31 -0.07
CA GLY A 50 0.05 11.66 -0.40
C GLY A 50 -1.01 10.98 0.47
N GLU A 51 -2.26 11.04 0.03
CA GLU A 51 -3.41 10.44 0.72
C GLU A 51 -3.47 8.92 0.51
N LEU A 52 -3.69 8.20 1.61
CA LEU A 52 -3.62 6.74 1.67
C LEU A 52 -4.93 6.13 2.15
N ILE A 53 -5.20 4.95 1.59
CA ILE A 53 -6.22 4.01 2.04
C ILE A 53 -5.50 2.81 2.64
N VAL A 54 -5.89 2.44 3.85
CA VAL A 54 -5.35 1.30 4.58
C VAL A 54 -6.48 0.32 4.90
N ASP A 55 -6.36 -0.90 4.40
CA ASP A 55 -7.29 -1.98 4.69
C ASP A 55 -6.58 -3.06 5.52
N ILE A 56 -7.13 -3.40 6.69
CA ILE A 56 -6.51 -4.28 7.67
C ILE A 56 -7.44 -5.44 8.00
N ARG A 57 -6.90 -6.65 7.87
CA ARG A 57 -7.52 -7.89 8.31
C ARG A 57 -6.75 -8.47 9.49
N LEU A 58 -7.40 -8.51 10.65
CA LEU A 58 -6.85 -9.04 11.90
C LEU A 58 -7.27 -10.50 12.08
N VAL A 59 -6.28 -11.40 12.18
CA VAL A 59 -6.46 -12.83 12.49
C VAL A 59 -5.93 -13.08 13.91
N PRO A 60 -6.80 -13.06 14.94
CA PRO A 60 -6.36 -13.14 16.34
C PRO A 60 -5.86 -14.54 16.72
N PRO A 61 -4.95 -14.65 17.72
CA PRO A 61 -4.48 -15.94 18.23
C PRO A 61 -5.52 -16.69 19.07
N ASP A 62 -6.53 -15.99 19.58
CA ASP A 62 -7.51 -16.56 20.51
C ASP A 62 -8.90 -15.92 20.35
N ARG A 63 -9.91 -16.56 20.96
CA ARG A 63 -11.30 -16.07 21.01
C ARG A 63 -11.54 -15.01 22.09
N ARG A 64 -10.49 -14.41 22.67
CA ARG A 64 -10.70 -13.40 23.70
C ARG A 64 -11.41 -12.20 23.10
N ARG A 65 -12.27 -11.56 23.90
CA ARG A 65 -12.86 -10.29 23.53
C ARG A 65 -11.75 -9.25 23.44
N ARG A 66 -11.49 -8.80 22.21
CA ARG A 66 -10.54 -7.73 21.88
C ARG A 66 -11.26 -6.69 21.05
N ASP A 67 -11.06 -5.45 21.42
CA ASP A 67 -11.48 -4.31 20.63
C ASP A 67 -10.50 -4.16 19.45
N VAL A 68 -11.03 -3.83 18.28
CA VAL A 68 -10.26 -3.78 17.03
C VAL A 68 -9.30 -2.59 17.00
N ASP A 69 -9.72 -1.46 17.57
CA ASP A 69 -8.95 -0.23 17.74
C ASP A 69 -7.66 -0.43 18.55
N ASN A 70 -7.70 -1.30 19.55
CA ASN A 70 -6.57 -1.63 20.41
C ASN A 70 -5.42 -2.24 19.58
N SER A 71 -5.73 -3.17 18.69
CA SER A 71 -4.74 -3.73 17.76
C SER A 71 -4.29 -2.72 16.70
N LEU A 72 -5.20 -1.87 16.22
CA LEU A 72 -4.91 -0.89 15.18
C LEU A 72 -3.86 0.12 15.60
N LYS A 73 -3.97 0.72 16.79
CA LYS A 73 -3.04 1.78 17.19
C LYS A 73 -1.58 1.30 17.18
N ALA A 74 -1.33 0.09 17.68
CA ALA A 74 0.02 -0.47 17.76
C ALA A 74 0.56 -0.86 16.38
N LEU A 75 -0.34 -1.33 15.50
CA LEU A 75 -0.02 -1.70 14.12
C LEU A 75 0.35 -0.47 13.28
N LEU A 76 -0.45 0.59 13.34
CA LEU A 76 -0.22 1.84 12.59
C LEU A 76 1.07 2.54 13.03
N ASP A 77 1.31 2.63 14.34
CA ASP A 77 2.56 3.22 14.89
C ASP A 77 3.80 2.44 14.43
N ALA A 78 3.72 1.10 14.42
CA ALA A 78 4.83 0.27 13.96
C ALA A 78 5.08 0.36 12.45
N MET A 79 4.02 0.53 11.64
CA MET A 79 4.17 0.75 10.19
C MET A 79 4.78 2.11 9.88
N GLN A 80 4.38 3.17 10.58
CA GLN A 80 4.99 4.49 10.45
C GLN A 80 6.47 4.45 10.84
N PHE A 81 6.80 3.83 11.98
CA PHE A 81 8.19 3.65 12.40
C PHE A 81 9.02 2.87 11.38
N GLY A 82 8.43 1.83 10.78
CA GLY A 82 9.08 1.02 9.76
C GLY A 82 9.16 1.65 8.36
N GLY A 83 8.66 2.88 8.18
CA GLY A 83 8.76 3.61 6.92
C GLY A 83 7.74 3.21 5.86
N ALA A 84 6.59 2.64 6.24
CA ALA A 84 5.49 2.35 5.32
C ALA A 84 4.91 3.64 4.68
N TYR A 85 4.83 4.70 5.48
CA TYR A 85 4.38 6.05 5.13
C TYR A 85 5.04 7.04 6.11
N HIS A 86 5.05 8.33 5.78
CA HIS A 86 5.71 9.37 6.59
C HIS A 86 4.91 9.73 7.84
N ASP A 87 3.60 9.87 7.68
CA ASP A 87 2.70 10.29 8.75
C ASP A 87 1.38 9.51 8.72
N ASP A 88 0.85 9.14 9.88
CA ASP A 88 -0.45 8.45 9.96
C ASP A 88 -1.60 9.37 9.54
N ALA A 89 -1.40 10.70 9.57
CA ALA A 89 -2.28 11.71 9.00
C ALA A 89 -2.53 11.53 7.48
N GLN A 90 -1.66 10.80 6.77
CA GLN A 90 -1.88 10.46 5.36
C GLN A 90 -3.05 9.50 5.17
N ILE A 91 -3.44 8.74 6.19
CA ILE A 91 -4.49 7.72 6.09
C ILE A 91 -5.86 8.38 6.16
N VAL A 92 -6.46 8.66 5.00
CA VAL A 92 -7.79 9.27 4.90
C VAL A 92 -8.92 8.24 4.95
N ARG A 93 -8.62 6.97 4.67
CA ARG A 93 -9.57 5.86 4.82
C ARG A 93 -8.91 4.67 5.48
N LEU A 94 -9.51 4.21 6.58
CA LEU A 94 -9.07 3.04 7.33
C LEU A 94 -10.22 2.03 7.42
N THR A 95 -10.02 0.83 6.87
CA THR A 95 -10.95 -0.30 7.02
C THR A 95 -10.31 -1.33 7.92
N VAL A 96 -11.06 -1.84 8.90
CA VAL A 96 -10.59 -2.92 9.77
C VAL A 96 -11.62 -4.04 9.87
N GLU A 97 -11.15 -5.26 9.68
CA GLU A 97 -11.96 -6.46 9.79
C GLU A 97 -11.30 -7.45 10.74
N LYS A 98 -12.06 -7.94 11.72
CA LYS A 98 -11.60 -9.01 12.62
C LYS A 98 -12.15 -10.34 12.13
N HIS A 99 -11.25 -11.25 11.81
CA HIS A 99 -11.58 -12.59 11.35
C HIS A 99 -11.65 -13.60 12.50
N GLN A 100 -12.04 -14.83 12.16
CA GLN A 100 -11.96 -15.96 13.08
C GLN A 100 -10.51 -16.15 13.56
N PRO A 101 -10.32 -16.57 14.83
CA PRO A 101 -8.98 -16.78 15.35
C PRO A 101 -8.31 -17.97 14.70
N ASP A 102 -7.01 -17.82 14.49
CA ASP A 102 -6.09 -18.82 13.99
C ASP A 102 -4.93 -18.91 14.99
N PRO A 103 -4.98 -19.87 15.94
CA PRO A 103 -3.94 -20.01 16.96
C PRO A 103 -2.57 -20.39 16.38
N ASP A 104 -2.55 -21.05 15.22
CA ASP A 104 -1.33 -21.54 14.58
C ASP A 104 -0.63 -20.43 13.79
N ASP A 105 -1.39 -19.48 13.24
CA ASP A 105 -0.86 -18.34 12.49
C ASP A 105 -1.56 -17.01 12.81
N PRO A 106 -1.29 -16.41 13.99
CA PRO A 106 -1.85 -15.12 14.35
C PRO A 106 -1.14 -13.97 13.62
N ARG A 107 -1.89 -13.25 12.78
CA ARG A 107 -1.34 -12.23 11.89
C ARG A 107 -2.27 -11.05 11.65
N ALA A 108 -1.69 -9.98 11.14
CA ALA A 108 -2.37 -8.84 10.56
C ALA A 108 -2.03 -8.76 9.08
N GLU A 109 -3.02 -8.88 8.22
CA GLU A 109 -2.89 -8.68 6.78
C GLU A 109 -3.23 -7.23 6.49
N VAL A 110 -2.27 -6.48 5.93
CA VAL A 110 -2.42 -5.04 5.68
C VAL A 110 -2.23 -4.76 4.20
N VAL A 111 -3.12 -3.95 3.65
CA VAL A 111 -3.01 -3.41 2.31
C VAL A 111 -2.94 -1.90 2.42
N VAL A 112 -1.92 -1.30 1.80
CA VAL A 112 -1.78 0.16 1.73
C VAL A 112 -1.74 0.57 0.26
N GLN A 113 -2.56 1.56 -0.08
CA GLN A 113 -2.69 2.08 -1.43
C GLN A 113 -2.95 3.58 -1.41
N HIS A 114 -2.57 4.30 -2.46
CA HIS A 114 -2.98 5.70 -2.64
C HIS A 114 -4.48 5.81 -2.90
N VAL A 115 -5.05 6.95 -2.54
CA VAL A 115 -6.40 7.32 -2.98
C VAL A 115 -6.40 7.46 -4.51
N PRO A 116 -7.23 6.70 -5.24
CA PRO A 116 -7.31 6.85 -6.68
C PRO A 116 -8.00 8.18 -7.02
N ALA A 117 -7.46 8.89 -8.01
CA ALA A 117 -8.10 10.08 -8.55
C ALA A 117 -9.50 9.75 -9.11
N PRO A 118 -10.47 10.68 -9.00
CA PRO A 118 -11.76 10.55 -9.65
C PRO A 118 -11.64 10.26 -11.16
N ILE A 119 -12.68 9.65 -11.73
CA ILE A 119 -12.73 9.41 -13.18
C ILE A 119 -12.86 10.76 -13.88
N GLY A 120 -11.91 11.09 -14.75
CA GLY A 120 -11.91 12.34 -15.53
C GLY A 120 -11.03 13.45 -14.98
N GLU A 121 -10.44 13.27 -13.78
CA GLU A 121 -9.52 14.22 -13.17
C GLU A 121 -8.06 13.70 -13.24
N ALA A 122 -7.13 14.65 -13.32
CA ALA A 122 -5.70 14.37 -13.20
C ALA A 122 -5.34 14.02 -11.76
N GLY A 123 -4.41 13.09 -11.57
CA GLY A 123 -3.92 12.70 -10.24
C GLY A 123 -3.39 11.28 -10.18
N TYR A 124 -3.28 10.73 -8.97
CA TYR A 124 -2.76 9.38 -8.76
C TYR A 124 -3.69 8.31 -9.34
N ARG A 125 -3.16 7.51 -10.25
CA ARG A 125 -3.84 6.35 -10.85
C ARG A 125 -3.01 5.09 -10.61
N THR A 126 -3.70 3.95 -10.50
CA THR A 126 -3.04 2.64 -10.44
C THR A 126 -2.73 2.16 -11.85
N CYS A 127 -1.47 1.81 -12.11
CA CYS A 127 -1.03 1.22 -13.36
C CYS A 127 -1.64 -0.18 -13.54
N LEU A 128 -2.33 -0.42 -14.65
CA LEU A 128 -2.95 -1.71 -14.97
C LEU A 128 -1.95 -2.84 -15.29
N ARG A 129 -0.65 -2.53 -15.40
CA ARG A 129 0.39 -3.51 -15.69
C ARG A 129 1.17 -3.94 -14.45
N CYS A 130 1.51 -3.00 -13.57
CA CYS A 130 2.36 -3.26 -12.42
C CYS A 130 1.72 -2.91 -11.07
N ASP A 131 0.46 -2.45 -11.06
CA ASP A 131 -0.28 -2.01 -9.88
C ASP A 131 0.38 -0.88 -9.05
N GLU A 132 1.41 -0.23 -9.62
CA GLU A 132 2.03 0.94 -9.01
C GLU A 132 1.23 2.21 -9.29
N ALA A 133 1.21 3.09 -8.30
CA ALA A 133 0.60 4.40 -8.46
C ALA A 133 1.49 5.32 -9.29
N PHE A 134 0.88 6.15 -10.12
CA PHE A 134 1.58 7.15 -10.91
C PHE A 134 0.66 8.35 -11.15
N GLU A 135 1.23 9.55 -11.28
CA GLU A 135 0.49 10.74 -11.69
C GLU A 135 0.12 10.65 -13.17
N SER A 136 -1.09 11.09 -13.50
CA SER A 136 -1.60 11.09 -14.86
C SER A 136 -2.49 12.29 -15.10
N ASP A 137 -2.26 12.98 -16.21
CA ASP A 137 -2.93 14.24 -16.56
C ASP A 137 -4.27 14.08 -17.31
N GLY A 138 -4.78 12.86 -17.49
CA GLY A 138 -6.02 12.65 -18.24
C GLY A 138 -6.62 11.23 -18.17
N PRO A 139 -7.79 11.00 -18.82
CA PRO A 139 -8.46 9.69 -18.84
C PRO A 139 -7.76 8.65 -19.71
N GLY A 140 -6.66 9.03 -20.38
CA GLY A 140 -5.86 8.17 -21.21
C GLY A 140 -5.27 6.95 -20.48
N ASN A 141 -4.73 6.03 -21.28
CA ASN A 141 -4.17 4.73 -20.90
C ASN A 141 -3.58 4.69 -19.46
N ARG A 142 -4.18 3.89 -18.57
CA ARG A 142 -3.77 3.71 -17.16
C ARG A 142 -2.52 2.85 -17.02
N ILE A 143 -1.43 3.22 -17.69
CA ILE A 143 -0.13 2.55 -17.65
C ILE A 143 0.92 3.59 -17.29
N CYS A 144 1.66 3.36 -16.21
CA CYS A 144 2.72 4.26 -15.76
C CYS A 144 3.85 4.39 -16.79
N VAL A 145 4.66 5.45 -16.67
CA VAL A 145 5.76 5.76 -17.61
C VAL A 145 6.72 4.58 -17.80
N SER A 146 7.14 3.92 -16.71
CA SER A 146 8.03 2.76 -16.78
C SER A 146 7.41 1.58 -17.53
N CYS A 147 6.13 1.28 -17.26
CA CYS A 147 5.42 0.21 -17.97
C CYS A 147 5.14 0.56 -19.43
N ARG A 148 4.99 1.85 -19.75
CA ARG A 148 4.85 2.36 -21.13
C ARG A 148 6.17 2.19 -21.88
N GLN A 149 7.31 2.52 -21.29
CA GLN A 149 8.64 2.29 -21.87
C GLN A 149 8.90 0.80 -22.14
N ILE A 150 8.53 -0.08 -21.20
CA ILE A 150 8.65 -1.52 -21.46
C ILE A 150 7.77 -1.94 -22.65
N ASN A 151 6.56 -1.41 -22.77
CA ASN A 151 5.70 -1.71 -23.93
C ASN A 151 6.30 -1.21 -25.24
N SER A 152 6.94 -0.04 -25.27
CA SER A 152 7.57 0.48 -26.49
C SER A 152 8.81 -0.34 -26.89
N MET A 153 9.56 -0.87 -25.92
CA MET A 153 10.68 -1.79 -26.21
C MET A 153 10.27 -3.07 -26.94
N PHE A 154 9.01 -3.49 -26.83
CA PHE A 154 8.46 -4.66 -27.53
C PHE A 154 7.53 -4.27 -28.68
N GLY A 155 7.59 -3.04 -29.18
CA GLY A 155 6.64 -2.46 -30.13
C GLY A 155 6.27 -3.39 -31.30
N ASP A 156 7.26 -3.92 -32.01
CA ASP A 156 7.06 -4.78 -33.19
C ASP A 156 6.36 -6.10 -32.86
N LEU A 157 6.69 -6.70 -31.70
CA LEU A 157 6.08 -7.94 -31.20
C LEU A 157 4.64 -7.73 -30.74
N VAL A 158 4.33 -6.55 -30.20
CA VAL A 158 2.97 -6.22 -29.77
C VAL A 158 2.06 -5.97 -30.98
N GLU A 159 2.56 -5.31 -32.03
CA GLU A 159 1.80 -5.11 -33.26
C GLU A 159 1.53 -6.41 -34.02
N SER A 160 2.47 -7.37 -34.03
CA SER A 160 2.26 -8.66 -34.68
C SER A 160 1.17 -9.50 -34.01
N GLU A 161 1.07 -9.44 -32.69
CA GLU A 161 0.10 -10.23 -31.90
C GLU A 161 -1.28 -9.57 -31.78
N ARG A 162 -1.33 -8.23 -31.66
CA ARG A 162 -2.58 -7.49 -31.36
C ARG A 162 -3.09 -6.61 -32.51
N GLY A 163 -2.31 -6.49 -33.59
CA GLY A 163 -2.59 -5.56 -34.68
C GLY A 163 -2.27 -4.11 -34.32
N LYS A 164 -2.21 -3.26 -35.34
CA LYS A 164 -1.87 -1.83 -35.19
C LYS A 164 -2.96 -1.05 -34.47
N LYS A 165 -2.57 -0.14 -33.58
CA LYS A 165 -3.53 0.77 -32.92
C LYS A 165 -4.21 1.66 -33.96
N ARG A 166 -5.54 1.76 -33.85
CA ARG A 166 -6.35 2.64 -34.69
C ARG A 166 -7.14 3.63 -33.84
N HIS A 167 -7.23 4.87 -34.29
CA HIS A 167 -8.17 5.87 -33.77
C HIS A 167 -9.21 6.14 -34.85
N ASN A 168 -10.49 5.87 -34.57
CA ASN A 168 -11.58 6.00 -35.54
C ASN A 168 -11.31 5.31 -36.91
N GLY A 169 -10.56 4.20 -36.91
CA GLY A 169 -10.23 3.43 -38.11
C GLY A 169 -8.88 3.77 -38.76
N GLU A 170 -8.27 4.91 -38.42
CA GLU A 170 -6.97 5.34 -38.95
C GLU A 170 -5.83 4.83 -38.07
N ILE A 171 -4.72 4.40 -38.66
CA ILE A 171 -3.55 3.89 -37.92
C ILE A 171 -2.85 5.07 -37.25
N ILE A 172 -2.61 4.96 -35.95
CA ILE A 172 -1.87 5.97 -35.18
C ILE A 172 -0.38 5.66 -35.34
N THR A 173 0.35 6.46 -36.12
CA THR A 173 1.74 6.14 -36.49
C THR A 173 2.80 6.55 -35.47
N GLU A 174 2.55 7.54 -34.62
CA GLU A 174 3.36 7.90 -33.43
C GLU A 174 2.67 9.12 -32.79
N ARG A 175 2.66 9.24 -31.46
CA ARG A 175 2.20 10.47 -30.80
C ARG A 175 3.42 11.36 -30.60
N GLU A 176 3.32 12.62 -31.02
CA GLU A 176 4.31 13.68 -30.70
C GLU A 176 4.52 13.87 -29.17
N GLU A 177 3.71 13.22 -28.32
CA GLU A 177 3.81 13.19 -26.86
C GLU A 177 4.95 12.31 -26.30
N ASP A 178 5.63 11.50 -27.13
CA ASP A 178 6.73 10.62 -26.69
C ASP A 178 8.13 11.31 -26.71
N LEU A 179 8.20 12.62 -26.97
CA LEU A 179 9.45 13.41 -27.08
C LEU A 179 9.71 14.43 -25.95
N VAL A 180 8.93 14.44 -24.86
CA VAL A 180 9.17 15.30 -23.69
C VAL A 180 9.15 14.51 -22.40
#